data_AF-A0A1E4HY89-F1
#
_entry.id   AF-A0A1E4HY89-F1
#
_cell.length_a   1.000
_cell.length_b   1.000
_cell.length_c   1.000
_cell.angle_alpha   90.00
_cell.angle_beta   90.00
_cell.angle_gamma   90.00
#
_symmetry.space_group_name_H-M   'P 1'
#
loop_
_entity.id
_entity.type
_entity.pdbx_description
1 polymer ?
#
loop_
_entity_poly.entity_id
_entity_poly.type
_entity_poly.pdbx_seq_one_letter_code
_entity_poly.pdbx_strand_id
1 'polypeptide(L)'
;MIRLGSLAGYAFSGPRLLAGWAPPAEPGVYAILYKPEPERERYAVVYVGHADDLATEGLPLRHPRSHCWTQRAGGKWRLHVATLSIPGGTRGHREMVAEELISMYTPHCNAERYDGAWRPEWTCER
;
A
#
# COMPACT_ATOMS: atom_id res chain seq x y z
N MET A 1 -7.01 -8.30 -9.17
CA MET A 1 -5.97 -9.29 -9.55
C MET A 1 -5.05 -8.59 -10.53
N ILE A 2 -3.73 -8.54 -10.29
CA ILE A 2 -2.81 -7.68 -11.06
C ILE A 2 -1.92 -8.55 -11.96
N ARG A 3 -1.77 -8.16 -13.24
CA ARG A 3 -0.72 -8.66 -14.14
C ARG A 3 0.55 -7.84 -13.95
N LEU A 4 1.70 -8.52 -13.94
CA LEU A 4 3.04 -7.93 -13.85
C LEU A 4 3.16 -6.66 -14.73
N GLY A 5 3.60 -5.56 -14.12
CA GLY A 5 3.92 -4.30 -14.80
C GLY A 5 2.77 -3.31 -15.02
N SER A 6 1.51 -3.67 -14.74
CA SER A 6 0.40 -2.70 -14.82
C SER A 6 -0.58 -2.82 -13.68
N LEU A 7 -0.88 -1.72 -12.99
CA LEU A 7 -1.84 -1.67 -11.89
C LEU A 7 -2.87 -0.60 -12.23
N ALA A 8 -4.12 -1.02 -12.48
CA ALA A 8 -5.20 -0.16 -12.99
C ALA A 8 -4.86 0.59 -14.30
N GLY A 9 -4.04 0.00 -15.16
CA GLY A 9 -3.62 0.62 -16.43
C GLY A 9 -2.39 1.55 -16.31
N TYR A 10 -1.91 1.84 -15.10
CA TYR A 10 -0.66 2.56 -14.89
C TYR A 10 0.54 1.62 -14.95
N ALA A 11 1.63 2.07 -15.58
CA ALA A 11 2.89 1.33 -15.68
C ALA A 11 3.68 1.45 -14.37
N PHE A 12 3.47 0.52 -13.45
CA PHE A 12 4.21 0.46 -12.19
C PHE A 12 5.57 -0.23 -12.39
N SER A 13 6.61 0.34 -11.78
CA SER A 13 7.92 -0.29 -11.64
C SER A 13 7.89 -1.34 -10.53
N GLY A 14 8.23 -2.59 -10.86
CA GLY A 14 8.17 -3.72 -9.94
C GLY A 14 7.17 -4.79 -10.38
N PRO A 15 6.76 -5.71 -9.49
CA PRO A 15 6.93 -5.72 -8.04
C PRO A 15 8.30 -6.26 -7.58
N ARG A 16 8.92 -5.61 -6.59
CA ARG A 16 10.21 -6.01 -5.99
C ARG A 16 10.02 -6.42 -4.53
N LEU A 17 10.91 -7.25 -3.99
CA LEU A 17 10.87 -7.59 -2.56
C LEU A 17 10.99 -6.32 -1.71
N LEU A 18 10.04 -6.09 -0.81
CA LEU A 18 10.03 -4.90 0.05
C LEU A 18 11.19 -4.95 1.06
N ALA A 19 11.52 -6.15 1.54
CA ALA A 19 12.66 -6.36 2.41
C ALA A 19 13.98 -6.14 1.66
N GLY A 20 14.76 -5.14 2.08
CA GLY A 20 16.00 -4.76 1.42
C GLY A 20 15.84 -3.80 0.25
N TRP A 21 14.61 -3.36 -0.06
CA TRP A 21 14.39 -2.28 -1.02
C TRP A 21 14.73 -0.93 -0.39
N ALA A 22 15.58 -0.17 -1.07
CA ALA A 22 15.88 1.22 -0.74
C ALA A 22 14.93 2.13 -1.54
N PRO A 23 14.03 2.88 -0.88
CA PRO A 23 13.16 3.81 -1.57
C PRO A 23 13.96 4.94 -2.25
N PRO A 24 13.66 5.28 -3.52
CA PRO A 24 14.29 6.40 -4.20
C PRO A 24 13.83 7.74 -3.62
N ALA A 25 14.67 8.77 -3.69
CA ALA A 25 14.34 10.12 -3.25
C ALA A 25 13.53 10.88 -4.32
N GLU A 26 12.33 10.38 -4.63
CA GLU A 26 11.46 10.93 -5.66
C GLU A 26 9.98 10.87 -5.25
N PRO A 27 9.15 11.79 -5.79
CA PRO A 27 7.70 11.73 -5.59
C PRO A 27 7.08 10.57 -6.38
N GLY A 28 6.16 9.85 -5.75
CA GLY A 28 5.51 8.72 -6.40
C GLY A 28 4.34 8.13 -5.63
N VAL A 29 3.56 7.32 -6.33
CA VAL A 29 2.56 6.42 -5.75
C VAL A 29 3.23 5.08 -5.52
N TYR A 30 2.94 4.42 -4.40
CA TYR A 30 3.48 3.10 -4.10
C TYR A 30 2.36 2.16 -3.66
N ALA A 31 2.49 0.90 -4.07
CA ALA A 31 1.60 -0.18 -3.66
C ALA A 31 2.41 -1.27 -2.96
N ILE A 32 1.92 -1.69 -1.79
CA ILE A 32 2.43 -2.83 -1.05
C ILE A 32 1.59 -4.05 -1.40
N LEU A 33 2.28 -5.11 -1.78
CA LEU A 33 1.72 -6.31 -2.36
C LEU A 33 2.20 -7.54 -1.61
N TYR A 34 1.45 -8.64 -1.73
CA TYR A 34 1.91 -9.96 -1.31
C TYR A 34 1.41 -11.02 -2.28
N LYS A 35 2.06 -12.20 -2.27
CA LYS A 35 1.58 -13.38 -2.98
C LYS A 35 0.79 -14.28 -2.02
N PRO A 36 -0.54 -14.37 -2.14
CA PRO A 36 -1.33 -15.32 -1.36
C PRO A 36 -0.90 -16.77 -1.66
N GLU A 37 -0.63 -17.04 -2.94
CA GLU A 37 -0.16 -18.33 -3.45
C GLU A 37 1.27 -18.13 -4.00
N PRO A 38 2.34 -18.56 -3.29
CA PRO A 38 3.73 -18.29 -3.67
C PRO A 38 4.11 -18.80 -5.07
N GLU A 39 3.55 -19.96 -5.44
CA GLU A 39 3.77 -20.64 -6.72
C GLU A 39 3.12 -19.94 -7.92
N ARG A 40 2.25 -18.95 -7.67
CA ARG A 40 1.56 -18.23 -8.72
C ARG A 40 2.07 -16.80 -8.83
N GLU A 41 2.20 -16.32 -10.05
CA GLU A 41 2.56 -14.92 -10.33
C GLU A 41 1.35 -13.98 -10.15
N ARG A 42 0.70 -14.07 -8.98
CA ARG A 42 -0.44 -13.25 -8.62
C ARG A 42 -0.18 -12.51 -7.33
N TYR A 43 -0.32 -11.18 -7.41
CA TYR A 43 -0.15 -10.29 -6.29
C TYR A 43 -1.50 -9.73 -5.86
N ALA A 44 -1.72 -9.69 -4.56
CA ALA A 44 -2.83 -9.00 -3.93
C ALA A 44 -2.32 -7.69 -3.32
N VAL A 45 -3.12 -6.63 -3.46
CA VAL A 45 -2.82 -5.31 -2.90
C VAL A 45 -3.18 -5.29 -1.43
N VAL A 46 -2.22 -4.95 -0.58
CA VAL A 46 -2.40 -4.83 0.87
C VAL A 46 -2.54 -3.38 1.26
N TYR A 47 -1.77 -2.52 0.60
CA TYR A 47 -1.78 -1.08 0.85
C TYR A 47 -1.39 -0.29 -0.39
N VAL A 48 -1.88 0.93 -0.49
CA VAL A 48 -1.53 1.94 -1.49
C VAL A 48 -1.32 3.26 -0.78
N GLY A 49 -0.26 3.98 -1.12
CA GLY A 49 -0.01 5.32 -0.62
C GLY A 49 0.65 6.18 -1.70
N HIS A 50 0.82 7.46 -1.39
CA HIS A 50 1.62 8.36 -2.19
C HIS A 50 2.52 9.19 -1.29
N ALA A 51 3.67 9.58 -1.80
CA ALA A 51 4.62 10.44 -1.09
C ALA A 51 5.14 11.54 -2.01
N ASP A 52 5.53 12.66 -1.41
CA ASP A 52 6.31 13.70 -2.08
C ASP A 52 7.80 13.30 -2.17
N ASP A 53 8.26 12.47 -1.22
CA ASP A 53 9.55 11.81 -1.24
C ASP A 53 9.44 10.42 -0.60
N LEU A 54 9.52 9.38 -1.44
CA LEU A 54 9.44 7.98 -1.00
C LEU A 54 10.54 7.61 0.02
N ALA A 55 11.70 8.28 0.01
CA ALA A 55 12.78 8.02 0.96
C ALA A 55 12.43 8.47 2.39
N THR A 56 11.53 9.44 2.54
CA THR A 56 11.12 10.00 3.84
C THR A 56 9.89 9.34 4.44
N GLU A 57 9.15 8.57 3.63
CA GLU A 57 7.90 7.90 3.99
C GLU A 57 8.08 6.80 5.07
N GLY A 58 9.33 6.44 5.38
CA GLY A 58 9.64 5.43 6.39
C GLY A 58 9.46 3.99 5.91
N LEU A 59 9.37 3.77 4.60
CA LEU A 59 9.41 2.43 4.02
C LEU A 59 10.80 1.79 4.24
N PRO A 60 10.88 0.47 4.50
CA PRO A 60 9.77 -0.48 4.65
C PRO A 60 9.25 -0.66 6.09
N LEU A 61 10.09 -0.43 7.12
CA LEU A 61 9.80 -0.84 8.50
C LEU A 61 9.30 0.27 9.43
N ARG A 62 9.61 1.53 9.14
CA ARG A 62 9.19 2.67 9.98
C ARG A 62 7.79 3.18 9.63
N HIS A 63 7.20 2.71 8.54
CA HIS A 63 5.87 3.11 8.12
C HIS A 63 4.81 2.68 9.17
N PRO A 64 3.87 3.55 9.58
CA PRO A 64 2.89 3.24 10.63
C PRO A 64 2.04 2.00 10.37
N ARG A 65 1.75 1.73 9.09
CA ARG A 65 0.94 0.57 8.66
C ARG A 65 1.76 -0.71 8.38
N SER A 66 3.08 -0.69 8.57
CA SER A 66 3.97 -1.83 8.28
C SER A 66 3.58 -3.11 9.03
N HIS A 67 3.07 -2.97 10.25
CA HIS A 67 2.56 -4.06 11.07
C HIS A 67 1.35 -4.77 10.42
N CYS A 68 0.38 -4.01 9.90
CA CYS A 68 -0.80 -4.56 9.23
C CYS A 68 -0.38 -5.38 7.99
N TRP A 69 0.56 -4.85 7.20
CA TRP A 69 1.00 -5.53 5.98
C TRP A 69 1.73 -6.83 6.31
N THR A 70 2.62 -6.79 7.32
CA THR A 70 3.41 -7.94 7.74
C THR A 70 2.52 -9.07 8.27
N GLN A 71 1.50 -8.75 9.07
CA GLN A 71 0.52 -9.73 9.52
C GLN A 71 -0.25 -10.33 8.35
N ARG A 72 -0.76 -9.50 7.43
CA ARG A 72 -1.56 -9.98 6.30
C ARG A 72 -0.77 -10.88 5.35
N ALA A 73 0.51 -10.57 5.12
CA ALA A 73 1.38 -11.35 4.26
C ALA A 73 1.97 -12.61 4.94
N GLY A 74 1.87 -12.72 6.27
CA GLY A 74 2.53 -13.78 7.04
C GLY A 74 4.05 -13.61 7.10
N GLY A 75 4.54 -12.37 7.10
CA GLY A 75 5.96 -12.05 7.26
C GLY A 75 6.48 -10.98 6.30
N LYS A 76 7.50 -10.23 6.75
CA LYS A 76 8.10 -9.10 6.00
C LYS A 76 8.76 -9.52 4.69
N TRP A 77 9.23 -10.77 4.61
CA TRP A 77 9.89 -11.35 3.43
C TRP A 77 8.92 -11.77 2.32
N ARG A 78 7.62 -11.67 2.57
CA ARG A 78 6.57 -11.98 1.58
C ARG A 78 5.95 -10.71 0.98
N LEU A 79 6.35 -9.54 1.50
CA LEU A 79 5.91 -8.25 1.02
C LEU A 79 6.71 -7.81 -0.19
N HIS A 80 6.02 -7.24 -1.15
CA HIS A 80 6.58 -6.66 -2.35
C HIS A 80 6.11 -5.22 -2.48
N VAL A 81 6.86 -4.41 -3.20
CA VAL A 81 6.54 -3.02 -3.49
C VAL A 81 6.55 -2.79 -4.99
N ALA A 82 5.56 -2.03 -5.45
CA ALA A 82 5.51 -1.47 -6.79
C ALA A 82 5.41 0.04 -6.66
N THR A 83 6.18 0.79 -7.44
CA THR A 83 6.15 2.26 -7.44
C THR A 83 5.75 2.80 -8.80
N LEU A 84 5.06 3.93 -8.80
CA LEU A 84 4.68 4.69 -9.98
C LEU A 84 5.16 6.12 -9.80
N SER A 85 6.15 6.50 -10.59
CA SER A 85 6.63 7.87 -10.71
C SER A 85 5.80 8.55 -11.79
N ILE A 86 5.27 9.75 -11.52
CA ILE A 86 4.46 10.52 -12.47
C ILE A 86 5.30 11.74 -12.89
N PRO A 87 5.97 11.72 -14.04
CA PRO A 87 6.77 12.86 -14.50
C PRO A 87 5.91 14.12 -14.64
N GLY A 88 6.31 15.22 -14.01
CA GLY A 88 5.54 16.47 -14.00
C GLY A 88 4.21 16.39 -13.22
N GLY A 89 3.95 15.29 -12.51
CA GLY A 89 2.75 15.10 -11.71
C GLY A 89 2.77 15.93 -10.43
N THR A 90 1.67 16.63 -10.16
CA THR A 90 1.46 17.31 -8.89
C THR A 90 1.12 16.32 -7.77
N ARG A 91 1.13 16.78 -6.51
CA ARG A 91 0.65 15.98 -5.38
C ARG A 91 -0.80 15.51 -5.60
N GLY A 92 -1.67 16.38 -6.11
CA GLY A 92 -3.07 16.04 -6.40
C GLY A 92 -3.22 14.93 -7.44
N HIS A 93 -2.35 14.86 -8.46
CA HIS A 93 -2.36 13.71 -9.38
C HIS A 93 -2.00 12.40 -8.68
N ARG A 94 -1.00 12.41 -7.79
CA ARG A 94 -0.63 11.21 -7.02
C ARG A 94 -1.73 10.77 -6.06
N GLU A 95 -2.38 11.72 -5.41
CA GLU A 95 -3.52 11.49 -4.53
C GLU A 95 -4.70 10.86 -5.28
N MET A 96 -5.10 11.45 -6.41
CA MET A 96 -6.14 10.90 -7.28
C MET A 96 -5.86 9.46 -7.71
N VAL A 97 -4.62 9.17 -8.14
CA VAL A 97 -4.23 7.81 -8.51
C VAL A 97 -4.30 6.88 -7.30
N ALA A 98 -3.80 7.29 -6.13
CA ALA A 98 -3.86 6.48 -4.93
C ALA A 98 -5.32 6.17 -4.52
N GLU A 99 -6.21 7.15 -4.57
CA GLU A 99 -7.64 6.99 -4.30
C GLU A 99 -8.32 6.04 -5.29
N GLU A 100 -8.03 6.17 -6.58
CA GLU A 100 -8.53 5.26 -7.63
C GLU A 100 -8.14 3.81 -7.33
N LEU A 101 -6.88 3.59 -6.95
CA LEU A 101 -6.37 2.27 -6.60
C LEU A 101 -6.99 1.73 -5.31
N ILE A 102 -7.18 2.58 -4.30
CA ILE A 102 -7.85 2.21 -3.05
C ILE A 102 -9.30 1.80 -3.32
N SER A 103 -10.02 2.56 -4.15
CA SER A 103 -11.40 2.25 -4.54
C SER A 103 -11.50 0.94 -5.31
N MET A 104 -10.59 0.72 -6.27
CA MET A 104 -10.60 -0.47 -7.12
C MET A 104 -10.23 -1.77 -6.38
N TYR A 105 -9.23 -1.72 -5.50
CA TYR A 105 -8.70 -2.92 -4.84
C TYR A 105 -9.17 -3.11 -3.39
N THR A 106 -9.78 -2.07 -2.80
CA THR A 106 -10.20 -2.01 -1.40
C THR A 106 -9.16 -2.63 -0.43
N PRO A 107 -7.90 -2.13 -0.44
CA PRO A 107 -6.83 -2.73 0.34
C PRO A 107 -7.14 -2.73 1.83
N HIS A 108 -7.01 -3.90 2.46
CA HIS A 108 -7.39 -4.09 3.87
C HIS A 108 -6.67 -3.13 4.83
N CYS A 109 -5.41 -2.79 4.55
CA CYS A 109 -4.63 -1.92 5.42
C CYS A 109 -4.75 -0.42 5.10
N ASN A 110 -5.45 -0.04 4.02
CA ASN A 110 -5.80 1.35 3.70
C ASN A 110 -7.06 1.83 4.39
N ALA A 111 -8.03 0.93 4.56
CA ALA A 111 -9.21 1.26 5.34
C ALA A 111 -8.73 1.82 6.68
N GLU A 112 -9.19 3.03 7.00
CA GLU A 112 -9.24 3.43 8.38
C GLU A 112 -10.06 2.36 9.08
N ARG A 113 -9.38 1.50 9.86
CA ARG A 113 -10.04 1.01 11.04
C ARG A 113 -10.23 2.27 11.89
N TYR A 114 -11.35 2.95 11.68
CA TYR A 114 -12.11 3.35 12.84
C TYR A 114 -12.36 2.02 13.55
N ASP A 115 -11.47 1.65 14.47
CA ASP A 115 -11.79 0.65 15.46
C ASP A 115 -12.94 1.28 16.25
N GLY A 116 -14.15 1.12 15.71
CA GLY A 116 -15.40 1.23 16.44
C GLY A 116 -15.45 0.10 17.45
N ALA A 117 -14.42 0.00 18.30
CA ALA A 117 -14.54 -0.55 19.62
C ALA A 117 -15.59 0.32 20.30
N TRP A 118 -16.84 -0.08 20.08
CA TRP A 118 -18.02 0.37 20.75
C TRP A 118 -17.66 0.36 22.23
N ARG A 119 -17.42 1.53 22.79
CA ARG A 119 -17.11 1.65 24.20
C ARG A 119 -18.45 1.60 24.94
N PRO A 120 -18.70 0.62 25.82
CA PRO A 120 -19.98 0.47 26.51
C PRO A 120 -20.36 1.67 27.41
N GLU A 121 -19.46 2.63 27.61
CA GLU A 121 -19.68 3.87 28.37
C GLU A 121 -20.70 4.86 27.79
N TRP A 122 -21.33 4.55 26.64
CA TRP A 122 -22.38 5.37 26.02
C TRP A 122 -23.78 4.75 26.12
N THR A 123 -24.03 3.92 27.13
CA THR A 123 -25.41 3.64 27.52
C THR A 123 -25.90 4.79 28.41
N CYS A 124 -26.62 5.74 27.82
CA CYS A 124 -27.58 6.53 28.58
C CYS A 124 -28.65 5.56 29.08
N GLU A 125 -28.44 4.95 30.25
CA GLU A 125 -29.53 4.41 31.03
C GLU A 125 -30.48 5.58 31.36
N ARG A 126 -31.75 5.39 31.04
CA ARG A 126 -32.84 6.21 31.53
C ARG A 126 -33.99 5.31 31.95
#